data_AF-A0A7V4W9Y5-F1
#
_entry.id   AF-A0A7V4W9Y5-F1
#
_cell.length_a   1.000
_cell.length_b   1.000
_cell.length_c   1.000
_cell.angle_alpha   90.00
_cell.angle_beta   90.00
_cell.angle_gamma   90.00
#
_symmetry.space_group_name_H-M   'P 1'
#
loop_
_entity.id
_entity.type
_entity.pdbx_description
1 polymer ?
#
loop_
_entity_poly.entity_id
_entity_poly.type
_entity_poly.pdbx_seq_one_letter_code
_entity_poly.pdbx_strand_id
1 'polypeptide(L)'
;MRVMRTKQEDALPIISLLLRREVRPHVLGLVALALTDCIIKCWPNMSAINGFAHFLSGIGNSLFLVVGYLALLLTELKAGKSRNAKMTLVIFAVTTVAVHTIKILSWSSLSRPSGIPGGYPSGHAAATFALAFLLSCRYQCLTKIWYAIAASISWSRVAVGAHFPFQVYVGSALGLFAAILIYDGLAPNKLLQELVRRAQIVLFAVVPMAAILSGLHEYENDLVLFGFGGVCFVAGVLIRVWSQTAHTKGERFCSSGPYALIRHPTLVANALICIGITVASEIIWLLPLAIILCMIAMRMAAQEDERIHLALFGNLYKDYMSKVPRWFPRLRELWNVKIASWAVVPALKREALTVLLIMLPLIKEALSHAK
;
A
#
# COMPACT_ATOMS: atom_id res chain seq x y z
N MET A 1 -10.48 -38.63 18.32
CA MET A 1 -9.93 -37.45 17.62
C MET A 1 -10.35 -36.20 18.37
N ARG A 2 -9.39 -35.52 19.01
CA ARG A 2 -9.62 -34.36 19.86
C ARG A 2 -9.92 -33.16 18.96
N VAL A 3 -11.18 -32.72 18.95
CA VAL A 3 -11.62 -31.49 18.28
C VAL A 3 -10.70 -30.37 18.73
N MET A 4 -9.86 -29.86 17.82
CA MET A 4 -9.16 -28.60 18.06
C MET A 4 -10.25 -27.53 18.16
N ARG A 5 -10.64 -27.20 19.39
CA ARG A 5 -11.20 -25.89 19.71
C ARG A 5 -10.19 -24.87 19.19
N THR A 6 -10.42 -24.36 17.98
CA THR A 6 -9.87 -23.06 17.61
C THR A 6 -10.42 -22.12 18.67
N LYS A 7 -9.57 -21.74 19.62
CA LYS A 7 -9.83 -20.57 20.47
C LYS A 7 -10.32 -19.52 19.49
N GLN A 8 -11.58 -19.15 19.69
CA GLN A 8 -12.18 -17.97 19.13
C GLN A 8 -11.14 -16.87 19.37
N GLU A 9 -10.43 -16.49 18.31
CA GLU A 9 -9.59 -15.30 18.34
C GLU A 9 -10.60 -14.18 18.51
N ASP A 10 -10.84 -13.80 19.77
CA ASP A 10 -11.42 -12.52 20.11
C ASP A 10 -10.69 -11.53 19.21
N ALA A 11 -11.45 -10.89 18.31
CA ALA A 11 -10.90 -10.01 17.29
C ALA A 11 -10.06 -8.95 18.01
N LEU A 12 -8.75 -9.20 18.09
CA LEU A 12 -7.82 -8.34 18.78
C LEU A 12 -7.99 -6.94 18.19
N PRO A 13 -8.22 -5.91 19.01
CA PRO A 13 -8.47 -4.57 18.50
C PRO A 13 -7.33 -4.20 17.55
N ILE A 14 -7.65 -3.62 16.38
CA ILE A 14 -6.70 -3.34 15.29
C ILE A 14 -5.43 -2.63 15.83
N ILE A 15 -5.58 -1.78 16.84
CA ILE A 15 -4.50 -1.11 17.57
C ILE A 15 -3.47 -2.10 18.13
N SER A 16 -3.91 -3.19 18.74
CA SER A 16 -3.01 -4.25 19.26
C SER A 16 -2.27 -5.01 18.16
N LEU A 17 -2.87 -5.10 16.96
CA LEU A 17 -2.22 -5.64 15.76
C LEU A 17 -1.13 -4.68 15.24
N LEU A 18 -1.43 -3.38 15.19
CA LEU A 18 -0.51 -2.33 14.74
C LEU A 18 0.72 -2.19 15.65
N LEU A 19 0.59 -2.58 16.92
CA LEU A 19 1.68 -2.57 17.90
C LEU A 19 2.60 -3.80 17.81
N ARG A 20 2.26 -4.82 16.99
CA ARG A 20 3.11 -6.01 16.83
C ARG A 20 4.45 -5.65 16.19
N ARG A 21 5.51 -6.25 16.72
CA ARG A 21 6.89 -6.08 16.24
C ARG A 21 7.05 -6.35 14.74
N GLU A 22 6.32 -7.32 14.24
CA GLU A 22 6.35 -7.74 12.83
C GLU A 22 5.72 -6.72 11.87
N VAL A 23 4.78 -5.91 12.35
CA VAL A 23 4.00 -4.92 11.57
C VAL A 23 4.58 -3.52 11.69
N ARG A 24 5.44 -3.31 12.70
CA ARG A 24 6.05 -2.03 13.03
C ARG A 24 6.81 -1.39 11.83
N PRO A 25 7.58 -2.12 11.00
CA PRO A 25 8.22 -1.55 9.82
C PRO A 25 7.21 -0.94 8.84
N HIS A 26 6.10 -1.63 8.59
CA HIS A 26 5.05 -1.19 7.67
C HIS A 26 4.37 0.08 8.18
N VAL A 27 3.91 0.05 9.43
CA VAL A 27 3.17 1.18 10.02
C VAL A 27 4.06 2.40 10.14
N LEU A 28 5.29 2.26 10.64
CA LEU A 28 6.20 3.39 10.78
C LEU A 28 6.69 3.90 9.43
N GLY A 29 6.80 3.04 8.40
CA GLY A 29 7.11 3.48 7.05
C GLY A 29 6.01 4.35 6.46
N LEU A 30 4.75 3.97 6.66
CA LEU A 30 3.59 4.77 6.23
C LEU A 30 3.50 6.10 6.98
N VAL A 31 3.71 6.07 8.31
CA VAL A 31 3.77 7.30 9.12
C VAL A 31 4.91 8.19 8.63
N ALA A 32 6.09 7.64 8.36
CA ALA A 32 7.22 8.41 7.87
C ALA A 32 6.97 9.01 6.48
N LEU A 33 6.31 8.27 5.59
CA LEU A 33 5.90 8.77 4.28
C LEU A 33 4.93 9.96 4.41
N ALA A 34 3.94 9.85 5.30
CA ALA A 34 3.02 10.96 5.60
C ALA A 34 3.75 12.16 6.23
N LEU A 35 4.64 11.91 7.19
CA LEU A 35 5.44 12.96 7.82
C LEU A 35 6.40 13.63 6.84
N THR A 36 6.89 12.92 5.82
CA THR A 36 7.78 13.49 4.80
C THR A 36 7.09 14.62 4.04
N ASP A 37 5.79 14.48 3.72
CA ASP A 37 5.02 15.57 3.13
C ASP A 37 4.90 16.78 4.06
N CYS A 38 4.53 16.54 5.33
CA CYS A 38 4.45 17.60 6.34
C CYS A 38 5.80 18.34 6.47
N ILE A 39 6.91 17.60 6.51
CA ILE A 39 8.25 18.17 6.62
C ILE A 39 8.59 19.02 5.38
N ILE A 40 8.28 18.53 4.18
CA ILE A 40 8.52 19.26 2.93
C ILE A 40 7.72 20.57 2.88
N LYS A 41 6.46 20.57 3.34
CA LYS A 41 5.61 21.76 3.35
C LYS A 41 5.96 22.77 4.43
N CYS A 42 6.26 22.30 5.64
CA CYS A 42 6.53 23.18 6.78
C CYS A 42 7.95 23.75 6.77
N TRP A 43 8.87 23.17 6.00
CA TRP A 43 10.28 23.56 6.00
C TRP A 43 10.85 23.89 4.61
N PRO A 44 10.28 24.85 3.87
CA PRO A 44 10.90 25.33 2.64
C PRO A 44 12.07 26.28 2.96
N ASN A 45 13.26 25.95 2.46
CA ASN A 45 14.43 26.83 2.30
C ASN A 45 14.77 27.75 3.51
N MET A 46 15.41 27.18 4.54
CA MET A 46 16.11 27.97 5.55
C MET A 46 17.60 28.06 5.19
N SER A 47 18.11 29.27 4.97
CA SER A 47 19.53 29.55 4.67
C SER A 47 20.49 28.92 5.69
N ALA A 48 20.07 28.78 6.95
CA ALA A 48 20.83 28.18 8.04
C ALA A 48 21.10 26.66 7.89
N ILE A 49 20.34 25.94 7.07
CA ILE A 49 20.41 24.46 6.97
C ILE A 49 20.83 24.00 5.56
N ASN A 50 21.15 24.93 4.64
CA ASN A 50 21.55 24.60 3.27
C ASN A 50 22.74 23.62 3.21
N GLY A 51 23.76 23.81 4.05
CA GLY A 51 24.91 22.88 4.10
C GLY A 51 24.51 21.45 4.46
N PHE A 52 23.59 21.28 5.41
CA PHE A 52 23.07 19.98 5.81
C PHE A 52 22.19 19.36 4.72
N ALA A 53 21.35 20.15 4.06
CA ALA A 53 20.54 19.70 2.93
C ALA A 53 21.41 19.25 1.75
N HIS A 54 22.47 19.99 1.41
CA HIS A 54 23.42 19.58 0.38
C HIS A 54 24.20 18.30 0.76
N PHE A 55 24.63 18.18 2.02
CA PHE A 55 25.26 16.96 2.52
C PHE A 55 24.32 15.75 2.38
N LEU A 56 23.09 15.84 2.87
CA LEU A 56 22.12 14.74 2.81
C LEU A 56 21.72 14.40 1.37
N SER A 57 21.54 15.42 0.52
CA SER A 57 21.17 15.23 -0.88
C SER A 57 22.32 14.64 -1.70
N GLY A 58 23.57 14.88 -1.30
CA GLY A 58 24.77 14.36 -1.93
C GLY A 58 25.34 13.14 -1.21
N ILE A 59 26.49 13.33 -0.55
CA ILE A 59 27.30 12.25 0.00
C ILE A 59 26.59 11.48 1.13
N GLY A 60 25.78 12.14 1.95
CA GLY A 60 25.03 11.52 3.04
C GLY A 60 24.05 10.47 2.52
N ASN A 61 23.33 10.76 1.44
CA ASN A 61 22.49 9.79 0.76
C ASN A 61 23.30 8.61 0.21
N SER A 62 24.41 8.88 -0.48
CA SER A 62 25.24 7.81 -1.07
C SER A 62 25.81 6.89 0.01
N LEU A 63 26.27 7.46 1.12
CA LEU A 63 26.72 6.70 2.28
C LEU A 63 25.61 5.83 2.85
N PHE A 64 24.42 6.40 3.09
CA PHE A 64 23.30 5.64 3.63
C PHE A 64 22.92 4.46 2.72
N LEU A 65 22.84 4.69 1.41
CA LEU A 65 22.47 3.65 0.44
C LEU A 65 23.56 2.56 0.33
N VAL A 66 24.79 2.95 0.02
CA VAL A 66 25.88 1.99 -0.24
C VAL A 66 26.21 1.21 1.02
N VAL A 67 26.45 1.91 2.14
CA VAL A 67 26.80 1.27 3.41
C VAL A 67 25.62 0.44 3.91
N GLY A 68 24.39 0.95 3.83
CA GLY A 68 23.21 0.24 4.32
C GLY A 68 22.92 -1.04 3.53
N TYR A 69 22.96 -1.01 2.19
CA TYR A 69 22.78 -2.21 1.37
C TYR A 69 23.91 -3.22 1.59
N LEU A 70 25.17 -2.77 1.63
CA LEU A 70 26.32 -3.66 1.84
C LEU A 70 26.27 -4.30 3.24
N ALA A 71 26.02 -3.51 4.28
CA ALA A 71 25.91 -4.01 5.65
C ALA A 71 24.76 -5.02 5.77
N LEU A 72 23.60 -4.73 5.15
CA LEU A 72 22.47 -5.64 5.16
C LEU A 72 22.80 -6.96 4.44
N LEU A 73 23.41 -6.91 3.25
CA LEU A 73 23.82 -8.11 2.52
C LEU A 73 24.82 -8.95 3.32
N LEU A 74 25.88 -8.32 3.85
CA LEU A 74 26.90 -9.01 4.63
C LEU A 74 26.32 -9.65 5.89
N THR A 75 25.42 -8.95 6.58
CA THR A 75 24.80 -9.46 7.82
C THR A 75 23.81 -10.59 7.55
N GLU A 76 23.02 -10.53 6.47
CA GLU A 76 22.13 -11.62 6.08
C GLU A 76 22.90 -12.85 5.60
N LEU A 77 23.98 -12.67 4.83
CA LEU A 77 24.84 -13.77 4.38
C LEU A 77 25.57 -14.43 5.55
N LYS A 78 26.15 -13.64 6.48
CA LYS A 78 26.78 -14.17 7.70
C LYS A 78 25.79 -14.92 8.59
N ALA A 79 24.53 -14.49 8.63
CA ALA A 79 23.47 -15.17 9.37
C ALA A 79 22.90 -16.41 8.66
N GLY A 80 23.42 -16.80 7.49
CA GLY A 80 22.90 -17.92 6.70
C GLY A 80 21.51 -17.65 6.09
N LYS A 81 21.02 -16.41 6.10
CA LYS A 81 19.67 -16.03 5.65
C LYS A 81 19.66 -15.70 4.15
N SER A 82 19.97 -16.70 3.33
CA SER A 82 20.04 -16.55 1.86
C SER A 82 18.78 -15.92 1.24
N ARG A 83 17.59 -16.24 1.77
CA ARG A 83 16.33 -15.62 1.35
C ARG A 83 16.36 -14.09 1.51
N ASN A 84 16.74 -13.60 2.68
CA ASN A 84 16.71 -12.16 2.97
C ASN A 84 17.76 -11.41 2.14
N ALA A 85 18.95 -12.00 1.95
CA ALA A 85 19.96 -11.46 1.03
C ALA A 85 19.42 -11.35 -0.41
N LYS A 86 18.73 -12.39 -0.90
CA LYS A 86 18.04 -12.34 -2.20
C LYS A 86 16.97 -11.24 -2.24
N MET A 87 16.14 -11.10 -1.20
CA MET A 87 15.13 -10.03 -1.14
C MET A 87 15.75 -8.65 -1.25
N THR A 88 16.86 -8.40 -0.55
CA THR A 88 17.59 -7.13 -0.63
C THR A 88 18.02 -6.81 -2.05
N LEU A 89 18.59 -7.78 -2.77
CA LEU A 89 19.01 -7.62 -4.17
C LEU A 89 17.82 -7.41 -5.11
N VAL A 90 16.75 -8.20 -4.97
CA VAL A 90 15.55 -8.09 -5.80
C VAL A 90 14.86 -6.75 -5.59
N ILE A 91 14.68 -6.31 -4.35
CA ILE A 91 14.05 -5.02 -4.04
C ILE A 91 14.88 -3.87 -4.61
N PHE A 92 16.20 -3.91 -4.46
CA PHE A 92 17.09 -2.92 -5.06
C PHE A 92 16.94 -2.87 -6.59
N ALA A 93 17.01 -4.02 -7.25
CA ALA A 93 16.91 -4.12 -8.71
C ALA A 93 15.54 -3.66 -9.22
N VAL A 94 14.45 -4.16 -8.63
CA VAL A 94 13.08 -3.81 -9.06
C VAL A 94 12.78 -2.34 -8.82
N THR A 95 13.17 -1.78 -7.66
CA THR A 95 12.96 -0.34 -7.38
C THR A 95 13.74 0.51 -8.38
N THR A 96 14.98 0.14 -8.69
CA THR A 96 15.82 0.85 -9.67
C THR A 96 15.21 0.78 -11.07
N VAL A 97 14.88 -0.42 -11.55
CA VAL A 97 14.27 -0.61 -12.87
C VAL A 97 12.95 0.16 -12.96
N ALA A 98 12.07 0.06 -11.97
CA ALA A 98 10.79 0.77 -11.96
C ALA A 98 10.98 2.30 -12.06
N VAL A 99 11.87 2.88 -11.24
CA VAL A 99 12.15 4.33 -11.29
C VAL A 99 12.71 4.74 -12.66
N HIS A 100 13.70 4.00 -13.18
CA HIS A 100 14.34 4.36 -14.45
C HIS A 100 13.39 4.17 -15.64
N THR A 101 12.57 3.13 -15.63
CA THR A 101 11.52 2.94 -16.64
C THR A 101 10.54 4.12 -16.61
N ILE A 102 10.05 4.55 -15.44
CA ILE A 102 9.15 5.71 -15.36
C ILE A 102 9.85 6.99 -15.82
N LYS A 103 11.12 7.20 -15.47
CA LYS A 103 11.90 8.36 -15.94
C LYS A 103 12.05 8.40 -17.46
N ILE A 104 12.29 7.25 -18.08
CA ILE A 104 12.40 7.13 -19.54
C ILE A 104 11.04 7.40 -20.18
N LEU A 105 9.95 6.85 -19.63
CA LEU A 105 8.60 7.04 -20.17
C LEU A 105 8.05 8.47 -19.97
N SER A 106 8.45 9.16 -18.90
CA SER A 106 8.03 10.54 -18.59
C SER A 106 8.98 11.61 -19.18
N TRP A 107 9.92 11.19 -20.03
CA TRP A 107 11.05 11.91 -20.65
C TRP A 107 11.02 13.45 -20.58
N SER A 108 9.97 14.11 -21.11
CA SER A 108 9.89 15.57 -21.25
C SER A 108 8.79 16.27 -20.44
N SER A 109 7.80 15.54 -19.90
CA SER A 109 6.61 16.14 -19.30
C SER A 109 6.78 16.52 -17.83
N LEU A 110 7.78 15.96 -17.12
CA LEU A 110 8.00 16.19 -15.69
C LEU A 110 9.49 16.44 -15.37
N SER A 111 10.00 17.58 -15.83
CA SER A 111 11.36 18.05 -15.58
C SER A 111 11.63 18.38 -14.11
N ARG A 112 12.90 18.47 -13.74
CA ARG A 112 13.34 18.98 -12.43
C ARG A 112 13.06 20.48 -12.31
N PRO A 113 13.08 21.05 -11.09
CA PRO A 113 13.02 22.51 -10.91
C PRO A 113 14.12 23.27 -11.67
N SER A 114 15.27 22.62 -11.90
CA SER A 114 16.37 23.15 -12.71
C SER A 114 16.16 23.09 -14.23
N GLY A 115 15.01 22.60 -14.71
CA GLY A 115 14.72 22.42 -16.14
C GLY A 115 15.35 21.16 -16.77
N ILE A 116 16.20 20.43 -16.04
CA ILE A 116 16.80 19.18 -16.53
C ILE A 116 15.71 18.08 -16.62
N PRO A 117 15.60 17.36 -17.77
CA PRO A 117 14.67 16.25 -17.95
C PRO A 117 14.86 15.09 -16.94
N GLY A 118 13.88 14.18 -16.86
CA GLY A 118 13.97 12.98 -16.00
C GLY A 118 13.85 13.27 -14.49
N GLY A 119 13.03 14.26 -14.14
CA GLY A 119 12.75 14.64 -12.75
C GLY A 119 11.83 13.66 -12.01
N TYR A 120 11.04 12.86 -12.73
CA TYR A 120 9.98 12.06 -12.14
C TYR A 120 10.19 10.53 -12.26
N PRO A 121 10.04 9.76 -11.16
CA PRO A 121 10.04 10.17 -9.75
C PRO A 121 11.48 10.36 -9.21
N SER A 122 11.62 10.78 -7.95
CA SER A 122 12.93 10.86 -7.29
C SER A 122 13.47 9.46 -6.97
N GLY A 123 14.54 9.06 -7.66
CA GLY A 123 15.20 7.77 -7.42
C GLY A 123 15.88 7.67 -6.06
N HIS A 124 16.43 8.79 -5.55
CA HIS A 124 17.01 8.84 -4.20
C HIS A 124 15.96 8.60 -3.12
N ALA A 125 14.78 9.22 -3.26
CA ALA A 125 13.67 9.04 -2.34
C ALA A 125 13.16 7.58 -2.37
N ALA A 126 13.03 6.99 -3.56
CA ALA A 126 12.63 5.59 -3.71
C ALA A 126 13.63 4.62 -3.08
N ALA A 127 14.92 4.75 -3.40
CA ALA A 127 15.95 3.86 -2.89
C ALA A 127 16.09 3.95 -1.35
N THR A 128 16.01 5.16 -0.79
CA THR A 128 16.17 5.36 0.67
C THR A 128 15.00 4.80 1.46
N PHE A 129 13.76 4.95 0.98
CA PHE A 129 12.59 4.34 1.62
C PHE A 129 12.56 2.82 1.48
N ALA A 130 12.97 2.28 0.33
CA ALA A 130 13.10 0.83 0.13
C ALA A 130 14.14 0.23 1.10
N LEU A 131 15.31 0.87 1.22
CA LEU A 131 16.36 0.45 2.14
C LEU A 131 15.95 0.61 3.61
N ALA A 132 15.29 1.72 3.97
CA ALA A 132 14.81 1.93 5.33
C ALA A 132 13.82 0.86 5.77
N PHE A 133 12.94 0.38 4.87
CA PHE A 133 12.06 -0.75 5.15
C PHE A 133 12.83 -2.05 5.39
N LEU A 134 13.79 -2.37 4.52
CA LEU A 134 14.63 -3.56 4.63
C LEU A 134 15.46 -3.57 5.94
N LEU A 135 16.08 -2.44 6.27
CA LEU A 135 16.80 -2.25 7.53
C LEU A 135 15.86 -2.34 8.73
N SER A 136 14.62 -1.86 8.62
CA SER A 136 13.62 -1.95 9.68
C SER A 136 13.12 -3.37 9.91
N CYS A 137 13.01 -4.18 8.86
CA CYS A 137 12.69 -5.60 8.97
C CYS A 137 13.79 -6.36 9.73
N ARG A 138 15.05 -5.96 9.54
CA ARG A 138 16.19 -6.59 10.21
C ARG A 138 16.47 -6.07 11.62
N TYR A 139 16.39 -4.76 11.80
CA TYR A 139 16.74 -4.02 13.01
C TYR A 139 15.53 -3.24 13.53
N GLN A 140 14.51 -3.97 13.98
CA GLN A 140 13.21 -3.42 14.39
C GLN A 140 13.27 -2.40 15.55
N CYS A 141 14.35 -2.40 16.34
CA CYS A 141 14.56 -1.40 17.39
C CYS A 141 14.92 -0.01 16.82
N LEU A 142 15.51 0.03 15.61
CA LEU A 142 15.99 1.24 14.96
C LEU A 142 15.04 1.73 13.85
N THR A 143 13.85 1.13 13.71
CA THR A 143 12.88 1.48 12.66
C THR A 143 12.61 2.98 12.55
N LYS A 144 12.41 3.66 13.69
CA LYS A 144 12.18 5.12 13.72
C LYS A 144 13.36 5.89 13.12
N ILE A 145 14.59 5.45 13.40
CA ILE A 145 15.82 6.10 12.94
C ILE A 145 15.98 5.91 11.44
N TRP A 146 15.78 4.69 10.92
CA TRP A 146 15.89 4.42 9.49
C TRP A 146 14.92 5.25 8.66
N TYR A 147 13.68 5.34 9.13
CA TYR A 147 12.68 6.16 8.45
C TYR A 147 12.89 7.66 8.63
N ALA A 148 13.43 8.12 9.76
CA ALA A 148 13.85 9.51 9.93
C ALA A 148 14.96 9.89 8.95
N ILE A 149 15.95 9.00 8.73
CA ILE A 149 17.01 9.24 7.73
C ILE A 149 16.42 9.29 6.32
N ALA A 150 15.55 8.35 5.95
CA ALA A 150 14.89 8.34 4.65
C ALA A 150 14.03 9.60 4.41
N ALA A 151 13.27 10.04 5.41
CA ALA A 151 12.48 11.26 5.36
C ALA A 151 13.38 12.51 5.23
N SER A 152 14.48 12.60 5.98
CA SER A 152 15.43 13.70 5.91
C SER A 152 16.15 13.77 4.55
N ILE A 153 16.56 12.64 3.99
CA ILE A 153 17.15 12.60 2.65
C ILE A 153 16.08 13.03 1.62
N SER A 154 14.85 12.55 1.76
CA SER A 154 13.75 12.91 0.86
C SER A 154 13.46 14.42 0.90
N TRP A 155 13.31 15.00 2.10
CA TRP A 155 13.20 16.46 2.29
C TRP A 155 14.36 17.22 1.66
N SER A 156 15.60 16.75 1.85
CA SER A 156 16.80 17.41 1.31
C SER A 156 16.76 17.56 -0.21
N ARG A 157 16.08 16.63 -0.92
CA ARG A 157 15.93 16.71 -2.39
C ARG A 157 15.08 17.89 -2.84
N VAL A 158 14.11 18.30 -2.02
CA VAL A 158 13.30 19.48 -2.26
C VAL A 158 14.04 20.73 -1.81
N ALA A 159 14.66 20.68 -0.62
CA ALA A 159 15.37 21.83 -0.05
C ALA A 159 16.51 22.33 -0.96
N VAL A 160 17.24 21.44 -1.64
CA VAL A 160 18.29 21.87 -2.58
C VAL A 160 17.77 22.21 -4.00
N GLY A 161 16.44 22.23 -4.20
CA GLY A 161 15.84 22.48 -5.51
C GLY A 161 16.06 21.38 -6.55
N ALA A 162 16.44 20.16 -6.15
CA ALA A 162 16.74 19.08 -7.09
C ALA A 162 15.50 18.35 -7.61
N HIS A 163 14.38 18.43 -6.89
CA HIS A 163 13.10 17.82 -7.20
C HIS A 163 11.94 18.65 -6.63
N PHE A 164 10.80 18.61 -7.32
CA PHE A 164 9.55 19.10 -6.73
C PHE A 164 9.06 18.15 -5.61
N PRO A 165 8.31 18.65 -4.61
CA PRO A 165 7.72 17.84 -3.54
C PRO A 165 7.07 16.54 -4.01
N PHE A 166 6.23 16.60 -5.04
CA PHE A 166 5.53 15.44 -5.56
C PHE A 166 6.46 14.37 -6.13
N GLN A 167 7.56 14.78 -6.79
CA GLN A 167 8.53 13.84 -7.36
C GLN A 167 9.22 13.05 -6.26
N VAL A 168 9.49 13.70 -5.12
CA VAL A 168 10.05 13.08 -3.93
C VAL A 168 9.06 12.13 -3.29
N TYR A 169 7.83 12.59 -3.05
CA TYR A 169 6.79 11.79 -2.40
C TYR A 169 6.48 10.51 -3.20
N VAL A 170 6.24 10.62 -4.51
CA VAL A 170 5.99 9.46 -5.37
C VAL A 170 7.19 8.52 -5.36
N GLY A 171 8.41 9.05 -5.37
CA GLY A 171 9.62 8.25 -5.21
C GLY A 171 9.61 7.45 -3.91
N SER A 172 9.47 8.12 -2.76
CA SER A 172 9.40 7.50 -1.43
C SER A 172 8.32 6.42 -1.34
N ALA A 173 7.12 6.71 -1.86
CA ALA A 173 5.99 5.79 -1.91
C ALA A 173 6.33 4.55 -2.76
N LEU A 174 6.80 4.74 -3.99
CA LEU A 174 7.18 3.66 -4.90
C LEU A 174 8.23 2.74 -4.27
N GLY A 175 9.26 3.32 -3.65
CA GLY A 175 10.31 2.56 -2.98
C GLY A 175 9.81 1.75 -1.78
N LEU A 176 9.04 2.39 -0.89
CA LEU A 176 8.44 1.72 0.27
C LEU A 176 7.51 0.57 -0.15
N PHE A 177 6.66 0.80 -1.15
CA PHE A 177 5.69 -0.18 -1.61
C PHE A 177 6.34 -1.32 -2.38
N ALA A 178 7.29 -1.06 -3.27
CA ALA A 178 8.05 -2.11 -3.93
C ALA A 178 8.73 -3.01 -2.89
N ALA A 179 9.34 -2.41 -1.86
CA ALA A 179 10.00 -3.17 -0.79
C ALA A 179 9.01 -4.03 0.02
N ILE A 180 7.88 -3.48 0.45
CA ILE A 180 6.81 -4.21 1.17
C ILE A 180 6.29 -5.37 0.33
N LEU A 181 5.85 -5.08 -0.91
CA LEU A 181 5.23 -6.07 -1.79
C LEU A 181 6.17 -7.24 -2.09
N ILE A 182 7.44 -6.97 -2.37
CA ILE A 182 8.42 -8.01 -2.69
C ILE A 182 8.82 -8.79 -1.44
N TYR A 183 9.12 -8.09 -0.33
CA TYR A 183 9.59 -8.73 0.89
C TYR A 183 8.53 -9.65 1.51
N ASP A 184 7.27 -9.19 1.54
CA ASP A 184 6.15 -9.91 2.13
C ASP A 184 5.50 -10.88 1.14
N GLY A 185 5.43 -10.51 -0.13
CA GLY A 185 4.92 -11.37 -1.19
C GLY A 185 5.74 -12.64 -1.39
N LEU A 186 7.01 -12.61 -0.98
CA LEU A 186 7.91 -13.75 -0.97
C LEU A 186 8.14 -14.29 0.45
N ALA A 187 7.34 -13.91 1.44
CA ALA A 187 7.42 -14.39 2.83
C ALA A 187 6.74 -15.74 3.03
N PRO A 188 7.39 -16.71 3.71
CA PRO A 188 6.79 -18.03 3.95
C PRO A 188 5.80 -18.05 5.12
N ASN A 189 5.65 -16.96 5.88
CA ASN A 189 4.99 -16.97 7.18
C ASN A 189 3.54 -16.43 7.11
N LYS A 190 2.57 -17.30 7.39
CA LYS A 190 1.12 -17.06 7.21
C LYS A 190 0.56 -15.90 8.05
N LEU A 191 1.11 -15.65 9.25
CA LEU A 191 0.69 -14.54 10.12
C LEU A 191 1.12 -13.19 9.55
N LEU A 192 2.34 -13.09 9.03
CA LEU A 192 2.85 -11.88 8.39
C LEU A 192 2.07 -11.58 7.10
N GLN A 193 1.70 -12.61 6.34
CA GLN A 193 0.86 -12.46 5.15
C GLN A 193 -0.53 -11.91 5.48
N GLU A 194 -1.21 -12.42 6.52
CA GLU A 194 -2.52 -11.89 6.95
C GLU A 194 -2.43 -10.46 7.50
N LEU A 195 -1.31 -10.11 8.17
CA LEU A 195 -1.06 -8.75 8.68
C LEU A 195 -0.78 -7.76 7.54
N VAL A 196 -0.02 -8.18 6.53
CA VAL A 196 0.24 -7.42 5.29
C VAL A 196 -1.04 -7.27 4.48
N ARG A 197 -1.89 -8.29 4.42
CA ARG A 197 -3.21 -8.26 3.77
C ARG A 197 -4.17 -7.28 4.44
N ARG A 198 -4.06 -7.11 5.77
CA ARG A 198 -4.80 -6.07 6.52
C ARG A 198 -4.17 -4.68 6.38
N ALA A 199 -2.85 -4.58 6.28
CA ALA A 199 -2.13 -3.34 6.01
C ALA A 199 -2.29 -2.84 4.55
N GLN A 200 -2.55 -3.73 3.59
CA GLN A 200 -2.87 -3.43 2.19
C GLN A 200 -4.05 -2.43 2.06
N ILE A 201 -5.00 -2.46 2.99
CA ILE A 201 -6.13 -1.52 3.05
C ILE A 201 -5.67 -0.08 3.36
N VAL A 202 -4.61 0.09 4.16
CA VAL A 202 -3.96 1.39 4.43
C VAL A 202 -3.02 1.77 3.27
N LEU A 203 -2.42 0.78 2.62
CA LEU A 203 -1.48 0.88 1.50
C LEU A 203 -2.11 1.47 0.23
N PHE A 204 -3.37 1.11 -0.06
CA PHE A 204 -4.13 1.62 -1.21
C PHE A 204 -4.72 3.03 -1.00
N ALA A 205 -4.76 3.52 0.24
CA ALA A 205 -5.19 4.88 0.57
C ALA A 205 -4.07 5.93 0.38
N VAL A 206 -2.81 5.49 0.33
CA VAL A 206 -1.63 6.37 0.29
C VAL A 206 -1.24 6.78 -1.13
N VAL A 207 -1.60 5.97 -2.13
CA VAL A 207 -1.47 6.32 -3.55
C VAL A 207 -2.32 7.57 -3.90
N PRO A 208 -3.58 7.70 -3.43
CA PRO A 208 -4.30 8.96 -3.55
C PRO A 208 -3.69 10.10 -2.73
N MET A 209 -3.18 9.84 -1.52
CA MET A 209 -2.42 10.84 -0.75
C MET A 209 -1.24 11.41 -1.55
N ALA A 210 -0.61 10.63 -2.45
CA ALA A 210 0.49 11.07 -3.29
C ALA A 210 0.15 12.18 -4.28
N ALA A 211 -1.10 12.28 -4.71
CA ALA A 211 -1.51 13.34 -5.63
C ALA A 211 -2.56 14.32 -5.08
N ILE A 212 -3.03 14.09 -3.83
CA ILE A 212 -3.52 15.17 -2.94
C ILE A 212 -2.47 16.28 -2.75
N LEU A 213 -1.18 15.97 -2.94
CA LEU A 213 -0.05 16.83 -2.59
C LEU A 213 0.67 17.46 -3.79
N SER A 214 0.32 17.05 -5.01
CA SER A 214 1.11 17.37 -6.18
C SER A 214 0.66 18.61 -6.95
N GLY A 215 -0.58 19.10 -6.78
CA GLY A 215 -1.07 20.30 -7.47
C GLY A 215 -0.82 20.29 -9.00
N LEU A 216 -0.81 19.11 -9.61
CA LEU A 216 -0.52 18.93 -11.02
C LEU A 216 -1.83 18.75 -11.77
N HIS A 217 -2.12 19.71 -12.65
CA HIS A 217 -3.18 19.68 -13.67
C HIS A 217 -4.43 18.92 -13.22
N GLU A 218 -5.24 19.61 -12.41
CA GLU A 218 -6.61 19.23 -12.14
C GLU A 218 -7.35 19.16 -13.48
N TYR A 219 -8.02 18.04 -13.73
CA TYR A 219 -8.88 17.91 -14.89
C TYR A 219 -10.19 18.62 -14.50
N GLU A 220 -10.54 19.72 -15.17
CA GLU A 220 -11.62 20.67 -14.81
C GLU A 220 -13.06 20.09 -14.77
N ASN A 221 -13.24 18.76 -14.77
CA ASN A 221 -14.54 18.10 -14.66
C ASN A 221 -14.71 17.42 -13.29
N ASP A 222 -14.54 18.20 -12.23
CA ASP A 222 -14.57 17.79 -10.83
C ASP A 222 -15.82 16.97 -10.50
N LEU A 223 -16.99 17.41 -10.98
CA LEU A 223 -18.29 16.78 -10.71
C LEU A 223 -18.41 15.36 -11.28
N VAL A 224 -17.83 15.12 -12.46
CA VAL A 224 -17.90 13.80 -13.12
C VAL A 224 -16.92 12.82 -12.47
N LEU A 225 -15.71 13.29 -12.16
CA LEU A 225 -14.66 12.46 -11.55
C LEU A 225 -14.98 12.15 -10.09
N PHE A 226 -15.46 13.13 -9.34
CA PHE A 226 -15.93 12.94 -7.97
C PHE A 226 -17.15 12.00 -7.94
N GLY A 227 -18.10 12.17 -8.87
CA GLY A 227 -19.25 11.29 -9.02
C GLY A 227 -18.86 9.84 -9.30
N PHE A 228 -18.02 9.60 -10.32
CA PHE A 228 -17.58 8.24 -10.68
C PHE A 228 -16.72 7.60 -9.59
N GLY A 229 -15.77 8.36 -9.04
CA GLY A 229 -14.92 7.91 -7.93
C GLY A 229 -15.73 7.57 -6.68
N GLY A 230 -16.71 8.41 -6.34
CA GLY A 230 -17.67 8.18 -5.25
C GLY A 230 -18.50 6.92 -5.46
N VAL A 231 -19.04 6.69 -6.68
CA VAL A 231 -19.78 5.47 -7.01
C VAL A 231 -18.91 4.22 -6.83
N CYS A 232 -17.67 4.22 -7.36
CA CYS A 232 -16.74 3.11 -7.19
C CYS A 232 -16.40 2.86 -5.71
N PHE A 233 -16.17 3.92 -4.94
CA PHE A 233 -15.89 3.84 -3.51
C PHE A 233 -17.06 3.23 -2.74
N VAL A 234 -18.26 3.76 -2.93
CA VAL A 234 -19.47 3.28 -2.25
C VAL A 234 -19.75 1.83 -2.63
N ALA A 235 -19.65 1.47 -3.91
CA ALA A 235 -19.82 0.09 -4.36
C ALA A 235 -18.82 -0.86 -3.67
N GLY A 236 -17.55 -0.47 -3.59
CA GLY A 236 -16.53 -1.26 -2.89
C GLY A 236 -16.82 -1.40 -1.39
N VAL A 237 -17.20 -0.31 -0.71
CA VAL A 237 -17.60 -0.37 0.72
C VAL A 237 -18.81 -1.29 0.92
N LEU A 238 -19.83 -1.20 0.08
CA LEU A 238 -21.02 -2.05 0.16
C LEU A 238 -20.68 -3.53 -0.01
N ILE A 239 -19.87 -3.90 -1.01
CA ILE A 239 -19.41 -5.29 -1.20
C ILE A 239 -18.63 -5.76 0.03
N ARG A 240 -17.82 -4.89 0.62
CA ARG A 240 -17.02 -5.23 1.80
C ARG A 240 -17.88 -5.45 3.04
N VAL A 241 -18.81 -4.53 3.33
CA VAL A 241 -19.79 -4.68 4.41
C VAL A 241 -20.60 -5.95 4.21
N TRP A 242 -21.07 -6.20 2.99
CA TRP A 242 -21.83 -7.40 2.67
C TRP A 242 -21.01 -8.69 2.86
N SER A 243 -19.71 -8.67 2.53
CA SER A 243 -18.81 -9.80 2.81
C SER A 243 -18.72 -10.10 4.30
N GLN A 244 -18.70 -9.07 5.16
CA GLN A 244 -18.69 -9.26 6.61
C GLN A 244 -20.00 -9.87 7.15
N THR A 245 -21.14 -9.60 6.50
CA THR A 245 -22.44 -10.17 6.90
C THR A 245 -22.58 -11.66 6.59
N ALA A 246 -21.80 -12.19 5.64
CA ALA A 246 -21.86 -13.59 5.23
C ALA A 246 -21.11 -14.54 6.17
N HIS A 247 -20.39 -14.01 7.16
CA HIS A 247 -19.73 -14.82 8.18
C HIS A 247 -20.74 -15.34 9.21
N THR A 248 -21.31 -16.52 8.94
CA THR A 248 -22.20 -17.25 9.83
C THR A 248 -21.42 -18.10 10.85
N LYS A 249 -21.88 -18.12 12.10
CA LYS A 249 -21.29 -18.97 13.15
C LYS A 249 -21.58 -20.44 12.84
N GLY A 250 -20.54 -21.28 12.79
CA GLY A 250 -20.65 -22.74 12.68
C GLY A 250 -20.34 -23.33 11.30
N GLU A 251 -20.20 -22.51 10.26
CA GLU A 251 -19.74 -22.97 8.95
C GLU A 251 -18.23 -23.22 8.94
N ARG A 252 -17.77 -24.25 8.20
CA ARG A 252 -16.35 -24.60 8.08
C ARG A 252 -15.55 -23.52 7.35
N PHE A 253 -16.15 -22.91 6.32
CA PHE A 253 -15.65 -21.73 5.61
C PHE A 253 -16.84 -21.01 4.95
N CYS A 254 -16.72 -19.71 4.73
CA CYS A 254 -17.80 -18.91 4.14
C CYS A 254 -18.00 -19.22 2.66
N SER A 255 -19.19 -19.68 2.32
CA SER A 255 -19.61 -19.96 0.93
C SER A 255 -20.96 -19.30 0.57
N SER A 256 -21.50 -18.49 1.47
CA SER A 256 -22.78 -17.80 1.33
C SER A 256 -22.60 -16.30 1.07
N GLY A 257 -23.67 -15.61 0.70
CA GLY A 257 -23.64 -14.19 0.38
C GLY A 257 -22.73 -13.89 -0.82
N PRO A 258 -21.80 -12.92 -0.74
CA PRO A 258 -20.94 -12.56 -1.88
C PRO A 258 -19.91 -13.64 -2.19
N TYR A 259 -19.59 -14.51 -1.23
CA TYR A 259 -18.71 -15.68 -1.45
C TYR A 259 -19.38 -16.74 -2.33
N ALA A 260 -20.70 -16.74 -2.49
CA ALA A 260 -21.37 -17.61 -3.45
C ALA A 260 -21.13 -17.15 -4.90
N LEU A 261 -20.90 -15.85 -5.11
CA LEU A 261 -20.74 -15.25 -6.44
C LEU A 261 -19.29 -15.26 -6.92
N ILE A 262 -18.36 -14.89 -6.04
CA ILE A 262 -16.93 -14.80 -6.31
C ILE A 262 -16.15 -15.25 -5.09
N ARG A 263 -14.99 -15.87 -5.29
CA ARG A 263 -14.22 -16.43 -4.17
C ARG A 263 -13.61 -15.38 -3.24
N HIS A 264 -13.28 -14.20 -3.78
CA HIS A 264 -12.56 -13.15 -3.05
C HIS A 264 -13.24 -11.78 -3.12
N PRO A 265 -14.48 -11.64 -2.62
CA PRO A 265 -15.24 -10.40 -2.73
C PRO A 265 -14.61 -9.23 -1.98
N THR A 266 -13.94 -9.48 -0.86
CA THR A 266 -13.21 -8.46 -0.10
C THR A 266 -12.01 -7.90 -0.85
N LEU A 267 -11.31 -8.72 -1.65
CA LEU A 267 -10.21 -8.25 -2.49
C LEU A 267 -10.71 -7.38 -3.64
N VAL A 268 -11.81 -7.76 -4.28
CA VAL A 268 -12.47 -6.96 -5.33
C VAL A 268 -12.97 -5.63 -4.77
N ALA A 269 -13.59 -5.66 -3.59
CA ALA A 269 -14.03 -4.46 -2.89
C ALA A 269 -12.86 -3.49 -2.60
N ASN A 270 -11.72 -4.00 -2.14
CA ASN A 270 -10.55 -3.18 -1.86
C ASN A 270 -9.99 -2.50 -3.11
N ALA A 271 -9.97 -3.20 -4.26
CA ALA A 271 -9.57 -2.59 -5.52
C ALA A 271 -10.55 -1.52 -5.98
N LEU A 272 -11.87 -1.75 -5.85
CA LEU A 272 -12.89 -0.74 -6.16
C LEU A 272 -12.76 0.51 -5.30
N ILE A 273 -12.51 0.34 -3.99
CA ILE A 273 -12.23 1.45 -3.08
C ILE A 273 -10.98 2.20 -3.53
N CYS A 274 -9.87 1.51 -3.82
CA CYS A 274 -8.63 2.14 -4.28
C CYS A 274 -8.83 2.95 -5.56
N ILE A 275 -9.49 2.36 -6.57
CA ILE A 275 -9.81 3.00 -7.84
C ILE A 275 -10.71 4.21 -7.58
N GLY A 276 -11.75 4.05 -6.75
CA GLY A 276 -12.68 5.12 -6.40
C GLY A 276 -11.98 6.32 -5.76
N ILE A 277 -11.09 6.10 -4.78
CA ILE A 277 -10.33 7.19 -4.17
C ILE A 277 -9.37 7.82 -5.18
N THR A 278 -8.72 7.03 -6.04
CA THR A 278 -7.79 7.54 -7.07
C THR A 278 -8.50 8.47 -8.06
N VAL A 279 -9.69 8.08 -8.51
CA VAL A 279 -10.52 8.86 -9.43
C VAL A 279 -11.14 10.07 -8.73
N ALA A 280 -11.69 9.90 -7.52
CA ALA A 280 -12.26 11.00 -6.73
C ALA A 280 -11.20 12.03 -6.29
N SER A 281 -9.91 11.66 -6.33
CA SER A 281 -8.80 12.59 -6.10
C SER A 281 -8.32 13.28 -7.38
N GLU A 282 -8.97 13.06 -8.53
CA GLU A 282 -8.62 13.59 -9.88
C GLU A 282 -7.24 13.14 -10.40
N ILE A 283 -6.73 12.02 -9.91
CA ILE A 283 -5.38 11.53 -10.24
C ILE A 283 -5.45 10.51 -11.37
N ILE A 284 -6.11 10.86 -12.47
CA ILE A 284 -6.43 9.91 -13.55
C ILE A 284 -5.17 9.30 -14.16
N TRP A 285 -4.09 10.08 -14.28
CA TRP A 285 -2.83 9.60 -14.85
C TRP A 285 -2.19 8.48 -14.02
N LEU A 286 -2.54 8.35 -12.73
CA LEU A 286 -2.06 7.29 -11.84
C LEU A 286 -2.96 6.05 -11.88
N LEU A 287 -4.16 6.15 -12.45
CA LEU A 287 -5.15 5.08 -12.52
C LEU A 287 -4.61 3.80 -13.18
N PRO A 288 -3.87 3.82 -14.31
CA PRO A 288 -3.32 2.60 -14.89
C PRO A 288 -2.36 1.89 -13.95
N LEU A 289 -1.48 2.64 -13.26
CA LEU A 289 -0.54 2.07 -12.30
C LEU A 289 -1.29 1.52 -11.08
N ALA A 290 -2.29 2.24 -10.56
CA ALA A 290 -3.13 1.79 -9.46
C ALA A 290 -3.82 0.46 -9.80
N ILE A 291 -4.42 0.35 -10.99
CA ILE A 291 -5.06 -0.89 -11.47
C ILE A 291 -4.04 -2.04 -11.53
N ILE A 292 -2.86 -1.82 -12.11
CA ILE A 292 -1.80 -2.86 -12.19
C ILE A 292 -1.39 -3.32 -10.80
N LEU A 293 -1.14 -2.39 -9.88
CA LEU A 293 -0.75 -2.71 -8.51
C LEU A 293 -1.86 -3.45 -7.75
N CYS A 294 -3.12 -3.03 -7.90
CA CYS A 294 -4.27 -3.74 -7.36
C CYS A 294 -4.34 -5.16 -7.91
N MET A 295 -4.19 -5.36 -9.21
CA MET A 295 -4.25 -6.68 -9.85
C MET A 295 -3.14 -7.62 -9.36
N ILE A 296 -1.91 -7.12 -9.23
CA ILE A 296 -0.78 -7.90 -8.69
C ILE A 296 -1.07 -8.28 -7.23
N ALA A 297 -1.43 -7.31 -6.39
CA ALA A 297 -1.70 -7.53 -4.97
C ALA A 297 -2.86 -8.52 -4.77
N MET A 298 -3.96 -8.33 -5.49
CA MET A 298 -5.12 -9.22 -5.45
C MET A 298 -4.74 -10.63 -5.87
N ARG A 299 -3.99 -10.80 -6.96
CA ARG A 299 -3.57 -12.12 -7.44
C ARG A 299 -2.73 -12.85 -6.40
N MET A 300 -1.75 -12.16 -5.82
CA MET A 300 -0.88 -12.75 -4.78
C MET A 300 -1.69 -13.13 -3.54
N ALA A 301 -2.57 -12.23 -3.06
CA ALA A 301 -3.42 -12.50 -1.91
C ALA A 301 -4.38 -13.68 -2.15
N ALA A 302 -5.03 -13.73 -3.30
CA ALA A 302 -5.96 -14.82 -3.64
C ALA A 302 -5.26 -16.18 -3.78
N GLN A 303 -4.08 -16.22 -4.39
CA GLN A 303 -3.31 -17.47 -4.51
C GLN A 303 -2.96 -18.04 -3.14
N GLU A 304 -2.55 -17.17 -2.22
CA GLU A 304 -2.20 -17.58 -0.87
C GLU A 304 -3.43 -18.01 -0.06
N ASP A 305 -4.51 -17.21 -0.09
CA ASP A 305 -5.78 -17.55 0.56
C ASP A 305 -6.29 -18.92 0.06
N GLU A 306 -6.27 -19.16 -1.24
CA GLU A 306 -6.66 -20.45 -1.82
C GLU A 306 -5.76 -21.60 -1.38
N ARG A 307 -4.44 -21.38 -1.33
CA ARG A 307 -3.48 -22.39 -0.86
C ARG A 307 -3.73 -22.77 0.59
N ILE A 308 -3.99 -21.79 1.45
CA ILE A 308 -4.31 -22.02 2.87
C ILE A 308 -5.61 -22.80 3.00
N HIS A 309 -6.67 -22.39 2.29
CA HIS A 309 -7.97 -23.05 2.38
C HIS A 309 -7.93 -24.47 1.79
N LEU A 310 -7.20 -24.71 0.71
CA LEU A 310 -6.96 -26.07 0.19
C LEU A 310 -6.24 -26.95 1.23
N ALA A 311 -5.25 -26.40 1.94
CA ALA A 311 -4.55 -27.14 2.99
C ALA A 311 -5.43 -27.45 4.21
N LEU A 312 -6.39 -26.57 4.54
CA LEU A 312 -7.29 -26.74 5.70
C LEU A 312 -8.51 -27.61 5.39
N PHE A 313 -9.09 -27.49 4.20
CA PHE A 313 -10.41 -28.04 3.86
C PHE A 313 -10.38 -29.06 2.71
N GLY A 314 -9.24 -29.23 2.02
CA GLY A 314 -9.03 -30.25 1.00
C GLY A 314 -10.10 -30.26 -0.10
N ASN A 315 -10.73 -31.41 -0.31
CA ASN A 315 -11.71 -31.63 -1.37
C ASN A 315 -12.94 -30.72 -1.28
N LEU A 316 -13.39 -30.37 -0.06
CA LEU A 316 -14.54 -29.47 0.11
C LEU A 316 -14.29 -28.10 -0.51
N TYR A 317 -13.08 -27.57 -0.35
CA TYR A 317 -12.72 -26.29 -0.95
C TYR A 317 -12.43 -26.43 -2.45
N LYS A 318 -11.91 -27.58 -2.89
CA LYS A 318 -11.74 -27.89 -4.33
C LYS A 318 -13.08 -27.90 -5.07
N ASP A 319 -14.11 -28.47 -4.47
CA ASP A 319 -15.48 -28.48 -5.02
C ASP A 319 -16.11 -27.09 -5.03
N TYR A 320 -15.78 -26.25 -4.05
CA TYR A 320 -16.17 -24.84 -4.06
C TYR A 320 -15.46 -24.06 -5.18
N MET A 321 -14.16 -24.29 -5.39
CA MET A 321 -13.38 -23.64 -6.45
C MET A 321 -13.85 -23.99 -7.87
N SER A 322 -14.44 -25.17 -8.09
CA SER A 322 -14.98 -25.55 -9.40
C SER A 322 -16.31 -24.86 -9.71
N LYS A 323 -17.07 -24.51 -8.66
CA LYS A 323 -18.38 -23.86 -8.78
C LYS A 323 -18.26 -22.34 -8.85
N VAL A 324 -17.40 -21.75 -8.02
CA VAL A 324 -17.33 -20.30 -7.83
C VAL A 324 -16.09 -19.69 -8.52
N PRO A 325 -16.27 -18.74 -9.46
CA PRO A 325 -15.17 -18.08 -10.14
C PRO A 325 -14.34 -17.21 -9.20
N ARG A 326 -13.10 -16.89 -9.60
CA ARG A 326 -12.16 -16.14 -8.74
C ARG A 326 -12.53 -14.66 -8.58
N TRP A 327 -12.94 -14.00 -9.67
CA TRP A 327 -13.03 -12.53 -9.75
C TRP A 327 -14.36 -11.97 -10.26
N PHE A 328 -14.96 -12.60 -11.26
CA PHE A 328 -16.16 -12.11 -11.92
C PHE A 328 -17.31 -13.11 -11.73
N PRO A 329 -18.48 -12.66 -11.27
CA PRO A 329 -19.62 -13.53 -11.01
C PRO A 329 -20.21 -14.05 -12.33
N ARG A 330 -20.85 -15.20 -12.28
CA ARG A 330 -21.69 -15.68 -13.39
C ARG A 330 -23.00 -14.89 -13.35
N LEU A 331 -23.37 -14.22 -14.44
CA LEU A 331 -24.55 -13.33 -14.50
C LEU A 331 -25.85 -13.96 -13.97
N ARG A 332 -26.01 -15.28 -14.16
CA ARG A 332 -27.17 -16.06 -13.71
C ARG A 332 -27.32 -16.14 -12.18
N GLU A 333 -26.24 -15.99 -11.44
CA GLU A 333 -26.21 -16.18 -9.98
C GLU A 333 -26.56 -14.90 -9.21
N LEU A 334 -26.56 -13.73 -9.88
CA LEU A 334 -26.85 -12.43 -9.28
C LEU A 334 -28.26 -12.32 -8.67
N TRP A 335 -29.22 -13.08 -9.18
CA TRP A 335 -30.64 -12.95 -8.81
C TRP A 335 -31.05 -13.71 -7.53
N ASN A 336 -30.21 -14.64 -7.05
CA ASN A 336 -30.58 -15.56 -5.96
C ASN A 336 -29.96 -15.19 -4.61
N VAL A 337 -29.49 -13.95 -4.48
CA VAL A 337 -28.59 -13.57 -3.40
C VAL A 337 -29.36 -12.87 -2.28
N LYS A 338 -29.26 -13.42 -1.07
CA LYS A 338 -29.92 -12.87 0.13
C LYS A 338 -28.95 -12.00 0.92
N ILE A 339 -29.41 -10.82 1.34
CA ILE A 339 -28.69 -9.92 2.25
C ILE A 339 -29.30 -10.04 3.64
N ALA A 340 -28.50 -10.38 4.64
CA ALA A 340 -28.95 -10.45 6.03
C ALA A 340 -28.91 -9.05 6.67
N SER A 341 -30.06 -8.37 6.70
CA SER A 341 -30.20 -6.99 7.17
C SER A 341 -29.76 -6.76 8.63
N TRP A 342 -29.92 -7.76 9.51
CA TRP A 342 -29.58 -7.66 10.93
C TRP A 342 -28.06 -7.60 11.20
N ALA A 343 -27.22 -8.01 10.26
CA ALA A 343 -25.76 -8.08 10.43
C ALA A 343 -25.02 -6.82 9.91
N VAL A 344 -25.74 -5.86 9.32
CA VAL A 344 -25.15 -4.68 8.64
C VAL A 344 -24.50 -3.71 9.63
N VAL A 345 -25.15 -3.39 10.75
CA VAL A 345 -24.61 -2.43 11.74
C VAL A 345 -23.31 -2.93 12.40
N PRO A 346 -23.20 -4.19 12.86
CA PRO A 346 -21.92 -4.75 13.32
C PRO A 346 -20.84 -4.77 12.24
N ALA A 347 -21.21 -5.06 10.98
CA ALA A 347 -20.28 -5.05 9.85
C ALA A 347 -19.74 -3.63 9.59
N LEU A 348 -20.59 -2.61 9.61
CA LEU A 348 -20.18 -1.21 9.48
C LEU A 348 -19.21 -0.78 10.58
N LYS A 349 -19.46 -1.18 11.85
CA LYS A 349 -18.53 -0.88 12.95
C LYS A 349 -17.15 -1.52 12.73
N ARG A 350 -17.09 -2.74 12.20
CA ARG A 350 -15.82 -3.42 11.87
C ARG A 350 -15.07 -2.75 10.72
N GLU A 351 -15.81 -2.13 9.81
CA GLU A 351 -15.27 -1.47 8.61
C GLU A 351 -15.15 0.05 8.74
N ALA A 352 -15.32 0.61 9.96
CA ALA A 352 -15.32 2.06 10.20
C ALA A 352 -14.07 2.77 9.63
N LEU A 353 -12.89 2.17 9.78
CA LEU A 353 -11.65 2.71 9.22
C LEU A 353 -11.67 2.78 7.68
N THR A 354 -12.29 1.80 7.03
CA THR A 354 -12.46 1.76 5.57
C THR A 354 -13.43 2.84 5.12
N VAL A 355 -14.51 3.05 5.86
CA VAL A 355 -15.49 4.11 5.58
C VAL A 355 -14.84 5.49 5.71
N LEU A 356 -14.00 5.69 6.73
CA LEU A 356 -13.26 6.94 6.94
C LEU A 356 -12.30 7.29 5.81
N LEU A 357 -11.96 6.37 4.89
CA LEU A 357 -11.12 6.68 3.73
C LEU A 357 -11.78 7.68 2.76
N ILE A 358 -13.11 7.85 2.79
CA ILE A 358 -13.79 8.89 2.01
C ILE A 358 -13.37 10.30 2.44
N MET A 359 -12.88 10.46 3.67
CA MET A 359 -12.41 11.75 4.17
C MET A 359 -11.18 12.24 3.39
N LEU A 360 -10.41 11.35 2.76
CA LEU A 360 -9.20 11.72 2.03
C LEU A 360 -9.50 12.66 0.84
N PRO A 361 -10.36 12.29 -0.14
CA PRO A 361 -10.70 13.19 -1.24
C PRO A 361 -11.47 14.43 -0.75
N LEU A 362 -12.29 14.31 0.30
CA LEU A 362 -13.01 15.46 0.87
C LEU A 362 -12.07 16.50 1.52
N ILE A 363 -11.07 16.04 2.27
CA ILE A 363 -10.04 16.90 2.86
C ILE A 363 -9.21 17.55 1.75
N LYS A 364 -8.90 16.83 0.67
CA LYS A 364 -8.22 17.40 -0.51
C LYS A 364 -9.01 18.58 -1.07
N GLU A 365 -10.29 18.36 -1.37
CA GLU A 365 -11.18 19.38 -1.93
C GLU A 365 -11.28 20.61 -1.02
N ALA A 366 -11.42 20.38 0.30
CA ALA A 366 -11.46 21.49 1.25
C ALA A 366 -10.14 22.29 1.29
N LEU A 367 -8.99 21.64 1.06
CA LEU A 367 -7.67 22.30 1.04
C LEU A 367 -7.35 22.99 -0.29
N SER A 368 -7.91 22.53 -1.42
CA SER A 368 -7.73 23.20 -2.72
C SER A 368 -8.50 24.53 -2.76
N HIS A 369 -9.74 24.56 -2.26
CA HIS A 369 -10.57 25.78 -2.18
C HIS A 369 -10.12 26.79 -1.12
N ALA A 370 -9.18 26.41 -0.23
CA ALA A 370 -8.66 27.29 0.82
C ALA A 370 -7.41 28.10 0.41
N LYS A 371 -6.92 27.92 -0.82
CA LYS A 371 -5.84 28.73 -1.43
C LYS A 371 -6.44 29.83 -2.29
#